data_AF-A0A9D3P646-F1
#
_entry.id   AF-A0A9D3P646-F1
#
_cell.length_a   1.000
_cell.length_b   1.000
_cell.length_c   1.000
_cell.angle_alpha   90.00
_cell.angle_beta   90.00
_cell.angle_gamma   90.00
#
_symmetry.space_group_name_H-M   'P 1'
#
loop_
_entity.id
_entity.type
_entity.pdbx_description
1 polymer ?
#
loop_
_entity_poly.entity_id
_entity_poly.type
_entity_poly.pdbx_seq_one_letter_code
_entity_poly.pdbx_strand_id
1 'polypeptide(L)'
;MLKRGKKVKKTMEDLKKKYETKSGEIKSFMNEIETDIRELENEKIRLVEECYECVDKLEEIALKSDSVYTLQHLDYLIEKVKKTGNTDRVQKLQEMKKRADDKQLAQATKWFCAMALNIPAHFSLFRTEQDETDTAEEKRS
;
A
#
# COMPACT_ATOMS: atom_id res chain seq x y z
N MET A 1 -41.28 65.97 22.51
CA MET A 1 -42.12 65.10 21.66
C MET A 1 -41.37 63.80 21.38
N LEU A 2 -41.98 62.66 21.69
CA LEU A 2 -41.37 61.31 21.62
C LEU A 2 -40.99 60.90 20.19
N LYS A 3 -39.83 60.24 20.07
CA LYS A 3 -39.19 59.75 18.84
C LYS A 3 -40.10 58.81 18.04
N ARG A 4 -40.13 58.95 16.71
CA ARG A 4 -40.60 57.90 15.78
C ARG A 4 -39.41 57.27 15.06
N GLY A 5 -38.90 56.16 15.62
CA GLY A 5 -37.92 55.31 14.96
C GLY A 5 -38.52 54.71 13.68
N LYS A 6 -37.92 54.99 12.53
CA LYS A 6 -38.36 54.45 11.23
C LYS A 6 -37.95 52.96 11.13
N LYS A 7 -38.86 52.12 11.62
CA LYS A 7 -39.21 50.74 11.24
C LYS A 7 -38.11 49.85 10.64
N VAL A 8 -37.54 49.05 11.53
CA VAL A 8 -36.86 47.74 11.39
C VAL A 8 -37.79 46.69 10.73
N LYS A 9 -38.49 47.03 9.64
CA LYS A 9 -39.34 46.09 8.88
C LYS A 9 -38.67 45.60 7.60
N LYS A 10 -37.69 46.35 7.07
CA LYS A 10 -36.79 45.93 5.98
C LYS A 10 -35.72 44.91 6.45
N THR A 11 -36.02 44.16 7.51
CA THR A 11 -34.99 43.52 8.33
C THR A 11 -35.24 42.02 8.50
N MET A 12 -36.49 41.54 8.53
CA MET A 12 -36.73 40.10 8.77
C MET A 12 -36.83 39.28 7.48
N GLU A 13 -37.60 39.74 6.49
CA GLU A 13 -37.76 39.04 5.20
C GLU A 13 -36.46 39.03 4.40
N ASP A 14 -35.73 40.15 4.37
CA ASP A 14 -34.42 40.24 3.70
C ASP A 14 -33.36 39.35 4.38
N LEU A 15 -33.39 39.25 5.72
CA LEU A 15 -32.52 38.32 6.45
C LEU A 15 -32.90 36.87 6.15
N LYS A 16 -34.20 36.53 6.18
CA LYS A 16 -34.69 35.19 5.86
C LYS A 16 -34.28 34.77 4.45
N LYS A 17 -34.46 35.65 3.46
CA LYS A 17 -34.04 35.41 2.07
C LYS A 17 -32.53 35.19 1.95
N LYS A 18 -31.71 36.00 2.63
CA LYS A 18 -30.25 35.81 2.66
C LYS A 18 -29.85 34.48 3.29
N TYR A 19 -30.54 34.06 4.35
CA TYR A 19 -30.31 32.76 4.98
C TYR A 19 -30.71 31.60 4.05
N GLU A 20 -31.85 31.69 3.38
CA GLU A 20 -32.31 30.68 2.42
C GLU A 20 -31.36 30.58 1.22
N THR A 21 -30.91 31.71 0.66
CA THR A 21 -29.91 31.74 -0.41
C THR A 21 -28.60 31.11 0.04
N LYS A 22 -28.03 31.55 1.17
CA LYS A 22 -26.77 31.00 1.70
C LYS A 22 -26.90 29.52 2.06
N SER A 23 -28.05 29.09 2.59
CA SER A 23 -28.31 27.68 2.86
C SER A 23 -28.41 26.86 1.57
N GLY A 24 -28.99 27.42 0.52
CA GLY A 24 -29.03 26.80 -0.81
C GLY A 24 -27.64 26.66 -1.42
N GLU A 25 -26.81 27.71 -1.33
CA GLU A 25 -25.41 27.69 -1.77
C GLU A 25 -24.59 26.62 -1.02
N ILE A 26 -24.73 26.54 0.31
CA ILE A 26 -24.04 25.51 1.11
C ILE A 26 -24.48 24.10 0.70
N LYS A 27 -25.78 23.88 0.45
CA LYS A 27 -26.28 22.59 -0.02
C LYS A 27 -25.77 22.23 -1.40
N SER A 28 -25.73 23.20 -2.32
CA SER A 28 -25.17 23.01 -3.66
C SER A 28 -23.70 22.65 -3.57
N PHE A 29 -22.93 23.36 -2.75
CA PHE A 29 -21.51 23.11 -2.53
C PHE A 29 -21.24 21.75 -1.89
N MET A 30 -22.07 21.33 -0.91
CA MET A 30 -22.00 19.97 -0.36
C MET A 30 -22.25 18.91 -1.42
N ASN A 31 -23.27 19.08 -2.27
CA ASN A 31 -23.56 18.13 -3.34
C ASN A 31 -22.43 18.06 -4.39
N GLU A 32 -21.79 19.18 -4.68
CA GLU A 32 -20.61 19.26 -5.55
C GLU A 32 -19.46 18.45 -4.95
N ILE A 33 -19.12 18.69 -3.68
CA ILE A 33 -18.09 17.92 -2.97
C ILE A 33 -18.42 16.42 -2.93
N GLU A 34 -19.66 16.03 -2.67
CA GLU A 34 -20.08 14.61 -2.68
C GLU A 34 -19.95 13.99 -4.08
N THR A 35 -20.08 14.78 -5.13
CA THR A 35 -19.90 14.32 -6.51
C THR A 35 -18.40 14.18 -6.82
N ASP A 36 -17.60 15.18 -6.47
CA ASP A 36 -16.14 15.15 -6.63
C ASP A 36 -15.51 13.96 -5.90
N ILE A 37 -15.96 13.65 -4.68
CA ILE A 37 -15.48 12.49 -3.92
C ILE A 37 -15.76 11.20 -4.70
N ARG A 38 -16.97 11.02 -5.24
CA ARG A 38 -17.33 9.84 -6.02
C ARG A 38 -16.53 9.73 -7.31
N GLU A 39 -16.30 10.85 -7.99
CA GLU A 39 -15.47 10.88 -9.20
C GLU A 39 -14.02 10.51 -8.89
N LEU A 40 -13.44 11.05 -7.81
CA LEU A 40 -12.09 10.71 -7.35
C LEU A 40 -11.96 9.25 -6.92
N GLU A 41 -12.99 8.67 -6.30
CA GLU A 41 -13.02 7.25 -5.96
C GLU A 41 -13.03 6.37 -7.22
N ASN A 42 -13.82 6.72 -8.22
CA ASN A 42 -13.86 6.02 -9.50
C ASN A 42 -12.52 6.13 -10.25
N GLU A 43 -11.94 7.33 -10.27
CA GLU A 43 -10.64 7.58 -10.90
C GLU A 43 -9.54 6.75 -10.23
N LYS A 44 -9.54 6.68 -8.90
CA LYS A 44 -8.61 5.85 -8.14
C LYS A 44 -8.75 4.37 -8.50
N ILE A 45 -9.98 3.86 -8.66
CA ILE A 45 -10.20 2.47 -9.11
C ILE A 45 -9.59 2.28 -10.49
N ARG A 46 -9.91 3.16 -11.44
CA ARG A 46 -9.36 3.12 -12.81
C ARG A 46 -7.84 3.09 -12.84
N LEU A 47 -7.18 3.96 -12.07
CA LEU A 47 -5.72 4.01 -11.98
C LEU A 47 -5.11 2.72 -11.41
N VAL A 48 -5.77 2.09 -10.44
CA VAL A 48 -5.33 0.80 -9.89
C VAL A 48 -5.43 -0.31 -10.94
N GLU A 49 -6.49 -0.29 -11.76
CA GLU A 49 -6.64 -1.25 -12.86
C GLU A 49 -5.60 -1.04 -13.96
N GLU A 50 -5.35 0.21 -14.36
CA GLU A 50 -4.31 0.55 -15.35
C GLU A 50 -2.91 0.15 -14.86
N CYS A 51 -2.61 0.41 -13.58
CA CYS A 51 -1.37 -0.04 -12.96
C CYS A 51 -1.23 -1.57 -12.99
N TYR A 52 -2.32 -2.30 -12.72
CA TYR A 52 -2.33 -3.77 -12.83
C TYR A 52 -2.04 -4.22 -14.27
N GLU A 53 -2.69 -3.64 -15.28
CA GLU A 53 -2.43 -3.99 -16.68
C GLU A 53 -0.99 -3.70 -17.11
N CYS A 54 -0.40 -2.59 -16.61
CA CYS A 54 0.99 -2.28 -16.87
C CYS A 54 1.91 -3.33 -16.26
N VAL A 55 1.65 -3.75 -15.02
CA VAL A 55 2.41 -4.81 -14.34
C VAL A 55 2.24 -6.16 -15.04
N ASP A 56 1.05 -6.46 -15.53
CA ASP A 56 0.77 -7.70 -16.29
C ASP A 56 1.53 -7.73 -17.63
N LYS A 57 1.50 -6.63 -18.40
CA LYS A 57 2.29 -6.50 -19.64
C LYS A 57 3.80 -6.54 -19.36
N LEU A 58 4.24 -5.95 -18.25
CA LEU A 58 5.64 -6.03 -17.80
C LEU A 58 6.02 -7.46 -17.40
N GLU A 59 5.11 -8.22 -16.80
CA GLU A 59 5.28 -9.65 -16.53
C GLU A 59 5.50 -10.45 -17.82
N GLU A 60 4.65 -10.22 -18.82
CA GLU A 60 4.71 -10.88 -20.13
C GLU A 60 6.00 -10.53 -20.90
N ILE A 61 6.38 -9.25 -20.91
CA ILE A 61 7.48 -8.75 -21.75
C ILE A 61 8.85 -8.86 -21.05
N ALA A 62 8.93 -8.59 -19.75
CA ALA A 62 10.20 -8.17 -19.13
C ALA A 62 10.62 -8.88 -17.83
N LEU A 63 9.78 -9.64 -17.11
CA LEU A 63 10.07 -9.85 -15.69
C LEU A 63 10.82 -11.15 -15.33
N LYS A 64 12.12 -11.18 -15.65
CA LYS A 64 13.12 -11.60 -14.66
C LYS A 64 13.42 -10.42 -13.72
N SER A 65 12.42 -9.83 -13.04
CA SER A 65 12.74 -8.81 -12.04
C SER A 65 13.31 -9.49 -10.81
N ASP A 66 14.62 -9.70 -10.87
CA ASP A 66 15.44 -10.02 -9.72
C ASP A 66 15.66 -8.77 -8.84
N SER A 67 14.93 -7.68 -9.09
CA SER A 67 15.02 -6.42 -8.35
C SER A 67 14.07 -6.40 -7.16
N VAL A 68 14.63 -6.31 -5.97
CA VAL A 68 13.93 -6.08 -4.70
C VAL A 68 12.99 -4.86 -4.76
N TYR A 69 13.32 -3.87 -5.60
CA TYR A 69 12.52 -2.66 -5.77
C TYR A 69 11.15 -2.93 -6.40
N THR A 70 11.08 -3.78 -7.42
CA THR A 70 9.81 -4.19 -8.04
C THR A 70 8.91 -4.97 -7.07
N LEU A 71 9.49 -5.72 -6.13
CA LEU A 71 8.73 -6.46 -5.11
C LEU A 71 8.08 -5.53 -4.07
N GLN A 72 8.77 -4.47 -3.68
CA GLN A 72 8.22 -3.48 -2.75
C GLN A 72 7.01 -2.73 -3.35
N HIS A 73 7.07 -2.40 -4.65
CA HIS A 73 5.94 -1.76 -5.35
C HIS A 73 4.79 -2.74 -5.64
N LEU A 74 5.09 -4.03 -5.79
CA LEU A 74 4.08 -5.09 -5.89
C LEU A 74 3.24 -5.22 -4.61
N ASP A 75 3.84 -5.11 -3.42
CA ASP A 75 3.10 -5.16 -2.15
C ASP A 75 2.07 -4.04 -2.02
N TYR A 76 2.45 -2.83 -2.44
CA TYR A 76 1.53 -1.69 -2.48
C TYR A 76 0.37 -1.95 -3.44
N LEU A 77 0.65 -2.45 -4.65
CA LEU A 77 -0.39 -2.75 -5.63
C LEU A 77 -1.33 -3.85 -5.14
N ILE A 78 -0.81 -4.91 -4.52
CA ILE A 78 -1.61 -6.00 -3.93
C ILE A 78 -2.58 -5.44 -2.88
N GLU A 79 -2.12 -4.54 -1.99
CA GLU A 79 -2.98 -3.92 -0.99
C GLU A 79 -4.11 -3.09 -1.64
N LYS A 80 -3.81 -2.36 -2.72
CA LYS A 80 -4.83 -1.55 -3.42
C LYS A 80 -5.83 -2.41 -4.18
N VAL A 81 -5.40 -3.43 -4.90
CA VAL A 81 -6.31 -4.33 -5.65
C VAL A 81 -7.18 -5.15 -4.69
N LYS A 82 -6.67 -5.54 -3.52
CA LYS A 82 -7.47 -6.15 -2.44
C LYS A 82 -8.63 -5.26 -2.00
N LYS A 83 -8.39 -3.95 -1.88
CA LYS A 83 -9.44 -2.97 -1.53
C LYS A 83 -10.49 -2.81 -2.62
N THR A 84 -10.13 -3.04 -3.88
CA THR A 84 -11.07 -3.07 -5.01
C THR A 84 -11.89 -4.37 -5.07
N GLY A 85 -11.53 -5.41 -4.30
CA GLY A 85 -12.28 -6.67 -4.21
C GLY A 85 -12.02 -7.68 -5.33
N ASN A 86 -11.03 -7.43 -6.20
CA ASN A 86 -10.73 -8.31 -7.33
C ASN A 86 -9.75 -9.42 -6.92
N THR A 87 -10.29 -10.55 -6.44
CA THR A 87 -9.52 -11.66 -5.86
C THR A 87 -8.57 -12.33 -6.84
N ASP A 88 -8.98 -12.46 -8.10
CA ASP A 88 -8.21 -13.18 -9.12
C ASP A 88 -6.92 -12.42 -9.46
N ARG A 89 -7.04 -11.08 -9.61
CA ARG A 89 -5.89 -10.19 -9.82
C ARG A 89 -4.95 -10.18 -8.63
N VAL A 90 -5.49 -10.22 -7.40
CA VAL A 90 -4.68 -10.31 -6.17
C VAL A 90 -3.88 -11.61 -6.15
N GLN A 91 -4.50 -12.74 -6.48
CA GLN A 91 -3.83 -14.03 -6.49
C GLN A 91 -2.67 -14.03 -7.50
N LYS A 92 -2.90 -13.52 -8.71
CA LYS A 92 -1.85 -13.41 -9.73
C LYS A 92 -0.64 -12.59 -9.25
N LEU A 93 -0.89 -11.41 -8.66
CA LEU A 93 0.18 -10.57 -8.11
C LEU A 93 0.92 -11.24 -6.94
N GLN A 94 0.23 -12.03 -6.10
CA GLN A 94 0.87 -12.80 -5.03
C GLN A 94 1.74 -13.93 -5.55
N GLU A 95 1.30 -14.61 -6.62
CA GLU A 95 2.09 -15.64 -7.30
C GLU A 95 3.35 -15.04 -7.94
N MET A 96 3.24 -13.86 -8.57
CA MET A 96 4.39 -13.12 -9.09
C MET A 96 5.42 -12.83 -7.99
N LYS A 97 4.96 -12.35 -6.82
CA LYS A 97 5.82 -12.07 -5.67
C LYS A 97 6.52 -13.35 -5.17
N LYS A 98 5.76 -14.43 -4.96
CA LYS A 98 6.32 -15.70 -4.47
C LYS A 98 7.42 -16.24 -5.39
N ARG A 99 7.21 -16.21 -6.71
CA ARG A 99 8.22 -16.68 -7.67
C ARG A 99 9.52 -15.86 -7.63
N ALA A 100 9.43 -14.57 -7.31
CA ALA A 100 10.61 -13.72 -7.17
C ALA A 100 11.36 -14.03 -5.86
N ASP A 101 10.64 -14.18 -4.74
CA ASP A 101 11.22 -14.54 -3.44
C ASP A 101 11.93 -15.90 -3.49
N ASP A 102 11.30 -16.92 -4.11
CA ASP A 102 11.89 -18.25 -4.28
C ASP A 102 13.20 -18.20 -5.09
N LYS A 103 13.26 -17.35 -6.14
CA LYS A 103 14.48 -17.16 -6.94
C LYS A 103 15.58 -16.46 -6.15
N GLN A 104 15.25 -15.44 -5.36
CA GLN A 104 16.22 -14.74 -4.51
C GLN A 104 16.78 -15.69 -3.46
N LEU A 105 15.93 -16.49 -2.82
CA LEU A 105 16.35 -17.50 -1.86
C LEU A 105 17.26 -18.54 -2.52
N ALA A 106 16.88 -19.08 -3.69
CA ALA A 106 17.71 -20.04 -4.41
C ALA A 106 19.08 -19.46 -4.81
N GLN A 107 19.13 -18.19 -5.23
CA GLN A 107 20.38 -17.48 -5.53
C GLN A 107 21.24 -17.30 -4.27
N ALA A 108 20.64 -16.89 -3.15
CA ALA A 108 21.32 -16.75 -1.88
C ALA A 108 21.86 -18.10 -1.38
N THR A 109 21.06 -19.16 -1.40
CA THR A 109 21.49 -20.52 -1.02
C THR A 109 22.65 -20.98 -1.89
N LYS A 110 22.59 -20.76 -3.22
CA LYS A 110 23.69 -21.08 -4.12
C LYS A 110 24.97 -20.31 -3.76
N TRP A 111 24.84 -19.03 -3.44
CA TRP A 111 25.96 -18.19 -3.00
C TRP A 111 26.56 -18.66 -1.67
N PHE A 112 25.72 -18.96 -0.68
CA PHE A 112 26.15 -19.51 0.61
C PHE A 112 26.87 -20.85 0.45
N CYS A 113 26.36 -21.76 -0.38
CA CYS A 113 27.02 -23.04 -0.67
C CYS A 113 28.38 -22.83 -1.35
N ALA A 114 28.47 -21.93 -2.33
CA ALA A 114 29.72 -21.61 -2.99
C ALA A 114 30.76 -20.99 -2.04
N MET A 115 30.31 -20.15 -1.11
CA MET A 115 31.16 -19.58 -0.06
C MET A 115 31.66 -20.64 0.92
N ALA A 116 30.79 -21.56 1.36
CA ALA A 116 31.16 -22.65 2.26
C ALA A 116 32.17 -23.63 1.65
N LEU A 117 32.10 -23.87 0.33
CA LEU A 117 33.03 -24.74 -0.40
C LEU A 117 34.38 -24.07 -0.70
N ASN A 118 34.51 -22.75 -0.51
CA ASN A 118 35.74 -22.00 -0.77
C ASN A 118 36.45 -21.54 0.52
N ILE A 119 36.07 -22.10 1.68
CA ILE A 119 36.77 -21.85 2.96
C ILE A 119 38.13 -22.56 2.91
N PRO A 120 39.27 -21.86 3.05
CA PRO A 120 40.56 -22.51 3.21
C PRO A 120 40.53 -23.37 4.48
N ALA A 121 40.89 -24.64 4.34
CA ALA A 121 40.77 -25.72 5.34
C ALA A 121 41.33 -25.42 6.75
N HIS A 122 42.06 -24.33 6.95
CA HIS A 122 42.55 -23.91 8.26
C HIS A 122 41.47 -23.26 9.17
N PHE A 123 40.30 -22.85 8.63
CA PHE A 123 39.25 -22.20 9.43
C PHE A 123 38.18 -23.17 9.95
N SER A 124 38.25 -24.47 9.62
CA SER A 124 37.27 -25.48 10.05
C SER A 124 37.45 -25.93 11.51
N LEU A 125 38.52 -25.52 12.19
CA LEU A 125 38.80 -25.91 13.58
C LEU A 125 38.01 -25.11 14.63
N PHE A 126 37.39 -23.98 14.28
CA PHE A 126 36.73 -23.10 15.26
C PHE A 126 35.22 -23.31 15.42
N ARG A 127 34.57 -24.17 14.61
CA ARG A 127 33.11 -24.36 14.67
C ARG A 127 32.67 -25.53 15.56
N THR A 128 33.55 -26.48 15.86
CA THR A 128 33.18 -27.67 16.65
C THR A 128 33.38 -27.52 18.16
N GLU A 129 34.08 -26.48 18.64
CA GLU A 129 34.31 -26.28 20.07
C GLU A 129 33.17 -25.55 20.81
N GLN A 130 32.17 -24.99 20.11
CA GLN A 130 31.06 -24.29 20.77
C GLN A 130 29.84 -25.19 21.08
N ASP A 131 29.72 -26.36 20.43
CA ASP A 131 28.60 -27.30 20.66
C ASP A 131 28.91 -28.36 21.75
N GLU A 132 30.18 -28.55 22.12
CA GLU A 132 30.56 -29.50 23.19
C GLU A 132 30.49 -28.90 24.60
N THR A 133 30.45 -27.57 24.75
CA THR A 133 30.36 -26.94 26.08
C THR A 133 28.94 -26.85 26.65
N ASP A 134 27.90 -26.95 25.81
CA ASP A 134 26.52 -26.82 26.28
C ASP A 134 25.87 -28.16 26.68
N THR A 135 26.45 -29.30 26.28
CA THR A 135 25.95 -30.64 26.66
C THR A 135 26.59 -31.24 27.92
N ALA A 136 27.59 -30.56 28.51
CA ALA A 136 28.23 -31.01 29.75
C ALA A 136 27.59 -30.43 31.03
N GLU A 137 26.83 -29.32 30.96
CA GLU A 137 26.17 -28.73 32.14
C GLU A 137 24.79 -29.33 32.46
N GLU A 138 24.08 -29.91 31.49
CA GLU A 138 22.76 -30.54 31.73
C GLU A 138 22.84 -31.98 32.31
N LYS A 139 24.03 -32.42 32.73
CA LYS A 139 24.20 -33.65 33.51
C LYS A 139 24.67 -33.40 34.94
N ARG A 140 24.66 -32.15 35.41
CA ARG A 140 25.08 -31.80 36.77
C ARG A 140 24.22 -30.73 37.47
N SER A 141 22.94 -30.63 37.13
CA SER A 141 21.90 -29.98 37.97
C SER A 141 20.68 -30.88 38.10
#